data_AF-A0A353LRR4-F1
#
_entry.id   AF-A0A353LRR4-F1
#
_cell.length_a   1.000
_cell.length_b   1.000
_cell.length_c   1.000
_cell.angle_alpha   90.00
_cell.angle_beta   90.00
_cell.angle_gamma   90.00
#
_symmetry.space_group_name_H-M   'P 1'
#
loop_
_entity.id
_entity.type
_entity.pdbx_description
1 polymer ?
#
loop_
_entity_poly.entity_id
_entity_poly.type
_entity_poly.pdbx_seq_one_letter_code
_entity_poly.pdbx_strand_id
1 'polypeptide(L)'
;MALWRRATTPESEIGANFETIISGFPGPALIFGAAGIIHSNASAKRLVSALAQDHAKELRLLAASIIASAQPAIGQTLIPAGIGGAERVVYHFTGLPARQSGATTSTNANLQDNMAVIFARDVSVEQAMRLALVQSRDLYRDLARCSSDFSWQTDENGVFSFVSAKGALGYSAKALNGKSSIELIDLGEGLPTAMPFVTREPIDEIPLILTGADGERRYCVISALPNFSRDGEWRGARGVCKDITESHLRQRALDRLRRREDQIRAVVDAT
;
A
#
# COMPACT_ATOMS: atom_id res chain seq x y z
N MET A 1 -13.03 -20.85 34.10
CA MET A 1 -14.45 -20.60 34.49
C MET A 1 -15.19 -20.06 33.27
N ALA A 2 -15.63 -20.93 32.36
CA ALA A 2 -16.93 -21.62 32.36
C ALA A 2 -18.08 -20.75 31.80
N LEU A 3 -18.07 -20.48 30.48
CA LEU A 3 -19.18 -19.82 29.76
C LEU A 3 -19.49 -20.46 28.39
N TRP A 4 -19.25 -21.77 28.24
CA TRP A 4 -19.77 -22.55 27.11
C TRP A 4 -20.47 -23.79 27.66
N ARG A 5 -21.60 -23.60 28.36
CA ARG A 5 -22.51 -24.72 28.59
C ARG A 5 -23.15 -25.04 27.25
N ARG A 6 -22.96 -26.27 26.77
CA ARG A 6 -23.76 -26.89 25.70
C ARG A 6 -25.22 -26.59 26.02
N ALA A 7 -25.85 -25.71 25.25
CA ALA A 7 -27.29 -25.53 25.27
C ALA A 7 -27.89 -26.80 24.69
N THR A 8 -28.22 -27.76 25.55
CA THR A 8 -29.26 -28.76 25.28
C THR A 8 -30.61 -28.04 25.39
N THR A 9 -30.89 -27.15 24.44
CA THR A 9 -32.26 -26.73 24.11
C THR A 9 -32.82 -27.72 23.09
N PRO A 10 -34.09 -28.12 23.21
CA PRO A 10 -34.69 -29.06 22.29
C PRO A 10 -34.64 -28.49 20.86
N GLU A 11 -34.31 -29.33 19.88
CA GLU A 11 -34.28 -29.06 18.42
C GLU A 11 -35.68 -28.74 17.84
N SER A 12 -36.60 -28.18 18.63
CA SER A 12 -37.90 -27.72 18.16
C SER A 12 -37.84 -26.21 17.88
N GLU A 13 -37.87 -25.88 16.59
CA GLU A 13 -38.23 -24.55 16.06
C GLU A 13 -37.26 -23.39 16.36
N ILE A 14 -36.03 -23.46 15.84
CA ILE A 14 -35.43 -22.21 15.31
C ILE A 14 -36.16 -21.92 13.99
N GLY A 15 -37.42 -21.49 14.08
CA GLY A 15 -38.16 -20.87 13.00
C GLY A 15 -37.58 -19.47 12.77
N ALA A 16 -36.31 -19.39 12.37
CA ALA A 16 -35.68 -18.12 12.06
C ALA A 16 -36.44 -17.49 10.89
N ASN A 17 -37.24 -16.47 11.17
CA ASN A 17 -37.84 -15.66 10.12
C ASN A 17 -36.69 -14.92 9.40
N PHE A 18 -36.33 -15.40 8.21
CA PHE A 18 -35.27 -14.80 7.41
C PHE A 18 -35.51 -13.31 7.17
N GLU A 19 -36.77 -12.86 7.12
CA GLU A 19 -37.13 -11.44 7.01
C GLU A 19 -36.66 -10.61 8.19
N THR A 20 -36.77 -11.13 9.42
CA THR A 20 -36.28 -10.47 10.62
C THR A 20 -34.75 -10.37 10.63
N ILE A 21 -34.06 -11.43 10.17
CA ILE A 21 -32.60 -11.47 10.10
C ILE A 21 -32.06 -10.46 9.09
N ILE A 22 -32.62 -10.41 7.88
CA ILE A 22 -32.13 -9.47 6.85
C ILE A 22 -32.51 -8.02 7.16
N SER A 23 -33.64 -7.79 7.85
CA SER A 23 -34.05 -6.44 8.25
C SER A 23 -33.13 -5.85 9.33
N GLY A 24 -32.60 -6.70 10.22
CA GLY A 24 -31.64 -6.28 11.26
C GLY A 24 -30.18 -6.22 10.79
N PHE A 25 -29.88 -6.68 9.57
CA PHE A 25 -28.50 -6.68 9.07
C PHE A 25 -28.04 -5.24 8.74
N PRO A 26 -26.86 -4.80 9.23
CA PRO A 26 -26.41 -3.41 9.10
C PRO A 26 -25.99 -3.01 7.67
N GLY A 27 -25.85 -3.97 6.75
CA GLY A 27 -25.54 -3.73 5.35
C GLY A 27 -26.69 -4.08 4.41
N PRO A 28 -26.50 -4.02 3.09
CA PRO A 28 -27.46 -4.55 2.13
C PRO A 28 -27.65 -6.07 2.29
N ALA A 29 -28.89 -6.53 2.38
CA ALA A 29 -29.23 -7.95 2.40
C ALA A 29 -30.40 -8.25 1.46
N LEU A 30 -30.31 -9.38 0.78
CA LEU A 30 -31.24 -9.85 -0.25
C LEU A 30 -31.53 -11.34 -0.07
N ILE A 31 -32.75 -11.75 -0.37
CA ILE A 31 -33.12 -13.16 -0.51
C ILE A 31 -33.50 -13.39 -1.97
N PHE A 32 -32.89 -14.37 -2.59
CA PHE A 32 -33.22 -14.84 -3.93
C PHE A 32 -33.90 -16.20 -3.87
N GLY A 33 -34.94 -16.36 -4.67
CA GLY A 33 -35.47 -17.67 -5.06
C GLY A 33 -35.23 -17.92 -6.55
N ALA A 34 -35.74 -19.05 -7.04
CA ALA A 34 -35.60 -19.45 -8.43
C ALA A 34 -36.16 -18.42 -9.45
N ALA A 35 -37.17 -17.64 -9.05
CA ALA A 35 -37.83 -16.63 -9.90
C ALA A 35 -37.24 -15.21 -9.78
N GLY A 36 -36.28 -14.98 -8.86
CA GLY A 36 -35.70 -13.65 -8.62
C GLY A 36 -35.65 -13.26 -7.13
N ILE A 37 -35.60 -11.96 -6.86
CA ILE A 37 -35.56 -11.44 -5.48
C ILE A 37 -36.91 -11.69 -4.80
N ILE A 38 -36.88 -12.36 -3.65
CA ILE A 38 -38.05 -12.58 -2.78
C ILE A 38 -38.18 -11.44 -1.78
N HIS A 39 -37.08 -11.06 -1.13
CA HIS A 39 -37.08 -10.01 -0.11
C HIS A 39 -35.77 -9.24 -0.15
N SER A 40 -35.80 -7.96 0.25
CA SER A 40 -34.62 -7.10 0.37
C SER A 40 -34.80 -6.11 1.52
N ASN A 41 -33.73 -5.79 2.24
CA ASN A 41 -33.79 -4.72 3.24
C ASN A 41 -33.63 -3.32 2.63
N ALA A 42 -33.88 -2.28 3.42
CA ALA A 42 -33.81 -0.88 2.97
C ALA A 42 -32.43 -0.52 2.40
N SER A 43 -31.36 -1.04 3.01
CA SER A 43 -29.97 -0.84 2.59
C SER A 43 -29.66 -1.45 1.20
N ALA A 44 -30.46 -2.40 0.73
CA ALA A 44 -30.29 -3.05 -0.57
C ALA A 44 -30.97 -2.33 -1.74
N LYS A 45 -31.63 -1.18 -1.53
CA LYS A 45 -32.33 -0.42 -2.59
C LYS A 45 -31.46 -0.17 -3.83
N ARG A 46 -30.17 0.15 -3.63
CA ARG A 46 -29.21 0.36 -4.73
C ARG A 46 -28.98 -0.93 -5.53
N LEU A 47 -28.79 -2.05 -4.85
CA LEU A 47 -28.58 -3.37 -5.47
C LEU A 47 -29.81 -3.80 -6.27
N VAL A 48 -31.01 -3.61 -5.71
CA VAL A 48 -32.29 -3.93 -6.37
C VAL A 48 -32.46 -3.10 -7.64
N SER A 49 -32.21 -1.79 -7.58
CA SER A 49 -32.26 -0.92 -8.76
C SER A 49 -31.23 -1.33 -9.82
N ALA A 50 -30.01 -1.65 -9.40
CA ALA A 50 -28.95 -2.11 -10.31
C ALA A 50 -29.30 -3.44 -11.00
N LEU A 51 -29.93 -4.37 -10.28
CA LEU A 51 -30.45 -5.61 -10.85
C LEU A 51 -31.54 -5.31 -11.87
N ALA A 52 -32.51 -4.44 -11.57
CA ALA A 52 -33.56 -4.07 -12.52
C ALA A 52 -33.01 -3.47 -13.82
N GLN A 53 -31.86 -2.77 -13.75
CA GLN A 53 -31.16 -2.17 -14.89
C GLN A 53 -30.07 -3.08 -15.50
N ASP A 54 -30.00 -4.35 -15.10
CA ASP A 54 -29.02 -5.35 -15.58
C ASP A 54 -27.53 -4.99 -15.35
N HIS A 55 -27.26 -4.14 -14.35
CA HIS A 55 -25.92 -3.69 -13.93
C HIS A 55 -25.28 -4.57 -12.84
N ALA A 56 -25.93 -5.67 -12.43
CA ALA A 56 -25.45 -6.55 -11.35
C ALA A 56 -25.56 -8.04 -11.73
N LYS A 57 -25.01 -8.41 -12.89
CA LYS A 57 -25.07 -9.79 -13.43
C LYS A 57 -24.37 -10.79 -12.54
N GLU A 58 -23.23 -10.43 -11.97
CA GLU A 58 -22.43 -11.30 -11.11
C GLU A 58 -23.20 -11.68 -9.85
N LEU A 59 -24.00 -10.75 -9.31
CA LEU A 59 -24.88 -11.02 -8.17
C LEU A 59 -25.98 -12.04 -8.54
N ARG A 60 -26.57 -11.94 -9.74
CA ARG A 60 -27.54 -12.94 -10.23
C ARG A 60 -26.90 -14.31 -10.42
N LEU A 61 -25.72 -14.36 -11.01
CA LEU A 61 -24.98 -15.62 -11.24
C LEU A 61 -24.60 -16.28 -9.92
N LEU A 62 -24.17 -15.49 -8.93
CA LEU A 62 -23.87 -15.98 -7.59
C LEU A 62 -25.13 -16.51 -6.88
N ALA A 63 -26.26 -15.81 -6.98
CA ALA A 63 -27.52 -16.31 -6.44
C ALA A 63 -27.94 -17.64 -7.08
N ALA A 64 -27.89 -17.72 -8.42
CA ALA A 64 -28.23 -18.92 -9.17
C ALA A 64 -27.30 -20.10 -8.85
N SER A 65 -26.00 -19.86 -8.69
CA SER A 65 -25.04 -20.91 -8.33
C SER A 65 -25.29 -21.46 -6.94
N ILE A 66 -25.63 -20.61 -5.96
CA ILE A 66 -25.99 -21.05 -4.60
C ILE A 66 -27.28 -21.86 -4.61
N ILE A 67 -28.32 -21.41 -5.34
CA ILE A 67 -29.61 -22.13 -5.41
C ILE A 67 -29.43 -23.52 -6.04
N ALA A 68 -28.62 -23.60 -7.10
CA ALA A 68 -28.38 -24.85 -7.83
C ALA A 68 -27.48 -25.83 -7.06
N SER A 69 -26.42 -25.32 -6.41
CA SER A 69 -25.44 -26.16 -5.72
C SER A 69 -25.75 -26.41 -4.24
N ALA A 70 -26.61 -25.59 -3.65
CA ALA A 70 -26.82 -25.51 -2.20
C ALA A 70 -25.51 -25.31 -1.41
N GLN A 71 -24.51 -24.64 -2.00
CA GLN A 71 -23.24 -24.32 -1.36
C GLN A 71 -23.09 -22.81 -1.14
N PRO A 72 -22.43 -22.38 -0.04
CA PRO A 72 -22.04 -20.98 0.14
C PRO A 72 -21.15 -20.48 -0.99
N ALA A 73 -21.33 -19.23 -1.40
CA ALA A 73 -20.49 -18.59 -2.39
C ALA A 73 -20.18 -17.14 -2.02
N ILE A 74 -19.02 -16.69 -2.47
CA ILE A 74 -18.53 -15.33 -2.29
C ILE A 74 -18.29 -14.74 -3.67
N GLY A 75 -18.58 -13.46 -3.83
CA GLY A 75 -18.38 -12.78 -5.10
C GLY A 75 -18.34 -11.28 -4.91
N GLN A 76 -18.03 -10.56 -5.97
CA GLN A 76 -18.04 -9.11 -5.96
C GLN A 76 -18.65 -8.58 -7.25
N THR A 77 -19.21 -7.38 -7.21
CA THR A 77 -19.64 -6.68 -8.42
C THR A 77 -19.43 -5.19 -8.26
N LEU A 78 -19.47 -4.50 -9.40
CA LEU A 78 -19.26 -3.07 -9.51
C LEU A 78 -20.57 -2.42 -9.93
N ILE A 79 -21.12 -1.53 -9.08
CA ILE A 79 -22.44 -0.95 -9.28
C ILE A 79 -22.33 0.56 -9.43
N PRO A 80 -22.94 1.17 -10.47
CA PRO A 80 -23.00 2.62 -10.60
C PRO A 80 -23.65 3.28 -9.38
N ALA A 81 -23.03 4.35 -8.87
CA ALA A 81 -23.52 5.08 -7.69
C ALA A 81 -24.82 5.89 -7.94
N GLY A 82 -25.21 6.11 -9.21
CA GLY A 82 -26.40 6.88 -9.59
C GLY A 82 -26.81 6.72 -11.07
N ILE A 83 -27.95 7.33 -11.44
CA ILE A 83 -28.50 7.33 -12.81
C ILE A 83 -27.60 8.19 -13.71
N GLY A 84 -26.89 7.57 -14.66
CA GLY A 84 -25.91 8.21 -15.55
C GLY A 84 -24.44 8.12 -15.09
N GLY A 85 -24.13 7.27 -14.11
CA GLY A 85 -22.94 7.34 -13.25
C GLY A 85 -21.56 7.08 -13.87
N ALA A 86 -20.65 8.04 -13.64
CA ALA A 86 -19.20 7.86 -13.71
C ALA A 86 -18.62 7.20 -12.44
N GLU A 87 -19.26 7.40 -11.28
CA GLU A 87 -18.81 6.86 -10.00
C GLU A 87 -19.36 5.44 -9.77
N ARG A 88 -18.47 4.52 -9.38
CA ARG A 88 -18.73 3.08 -9.30
C ARG A 88 -18.39 2.58 -7.89
N VAL A 89 -19.34 1.86 -7.29
CA VAL A 89 -19.25 1.29 -5.94
C VAL A 89 -18.95 -0.19 -6.05
N VAL A 90 -17.97 -0.68 -5.29
CA VAL A 90 -17.64 -2.11 -5.22
C VAL A 90 -18.39 -2.74 -4.06
N TYR A 91 -19.18 -3.76 -4.38
CA TYR A 91 -19.84 -4.59 -3.38
C TYR A 91 -19.18 -5.96 -3.31
N HIS A 92 -18.85 -6.39 -2.09
CA HIS A 92 -18.49 -7.77 -1.78
C HIS A 92 -19.71 -8.49 -1.22
N PHE A 93 -19.98 -9.70 -1.72
CA PHE A 93 -21.13 -10.52 -1.37
C PHE A 93 -20.70 -11.77 -0.63
N THR A 94 -21.48 -12.14 0.37
CA THR A 94 -21.44 -13.46 0.99
C THR A 94 -22.84 -14.04 0.89
N GLY A 95 -22.98 -15.13 0.15
CA GLY A 95 -24.23 -15.82 -0.05
C GLY A 95 -24.26 -17.17 0.65
N LEU A 96 -25.38 -17.46 1.29
CA LEU A 96 -25.64 -18.70 2.02
C LEU A 96 -26.91 -19.37 1.48
N PRO A 97 -26.90 -20.70 1.32
CA PRO A 97 -28.10 -21.44 0.95
C PRO A 97 -29.11 -21.45 2.10
N ALA A 98 -30.39 -21.32 1.78
CA ALA A 98 -31.52 -21.43 2.70
C ALA A 98 -32.66 -22.20 2.03
N ARG A 99 -33.65 -22.65 2.83
CA ARG A 99 -34.84 -23.36 2.32
C ARG A 99 -36.11 -22.72 2.88
N GLN A 100 -37.16 -22.66 2.07
CA GLN A 100 -38.43 -22.08 2.49
C GLN A 100 -39.13 -23.03 3.50
N SER A 101 -39.60 -22.48 4.62
CA SER A 101 -40.31 -23.25 5.65
C SER A 101 -41.70 -23.65 5.13
N GLY A 102 -41.96 -24.95 4.98
CA GLY A 102 -43.17 -25.50 4.37
C GLY A 102 -42.93 -26.68 3.41
N ALA A 103 -41.68 -26.92 3.01
CA ALA A 103 -41.31 -28.09 2.22
C ALA A 103 -41.41 -29.36 3.08
N THR A 104 -42.45 -30.18 2.83
CA THR A 104 -42.54 -31.54 3.37
C THR A 104 -41.24 -32.29 3.11
N THR A 105 -40.74 -32.99 4.12
CA THR A 105 -39.56 -33.88 4.13
C THR A 105 -39.69 -35.09 3.19
N SER A 106 -40.27 -34.91 2.00
CA SER A 106 -40.32 -35.93 0.96
C SER A 106 -39.04 -35.86 0.12
N THR A 107 -38.54 -37.03 -0.24
CA THR A 107 -37.22 -37.36 -0.79
C THR A 107 -36.91 -36.78 -2.18
N ASN A 108 -37.76 -35.88 -2.69
CA ASN A 108 -37.55 -35.15 -3.94
C ASN A 108 -37.39 -33.66 -3.63
N ALA A 109 -36.16 -33.24 -3.36
CA ALA A 109 -35.83 -31.83 -3.16
C ALA A 109 -36.12 -31.04 -4.45
N ASN A 110 -37.28 -30.40 -4.55
CA ASN A 110 -37.56 -29.48 -5.64
C ASN A 110 -36.59 -28.29 -5.51
N LEU A 111 -35.85 -27.99 -6.56
CA LEU A 111 -35.00 -26.79 -6.68
C LEU A 111 -35.79 -25.50 -6.41
N GLN A 112 -37.11 -25.54 -6.52
CA GLN A 112 -38.02 -24.44 -6.24
C GLN A 112 -38.02 -24.00 -4.76
N ASP A 113 -37.64 -24.88 -3.83
CA ASP A 113 -37.60 -24.58 -2.39
C ASP A 113 -36.24 -24.01 -1.93
N ASN A 114 -35.23 -24.04 -2.81
CA ASN A 114 -33.90 -23.53 -2.51
C ASN A 114 -33.86 -22.01 -2.70
N MET A 115 -33.33 -21.32 -1.70
CA MET A 115 -33.13 -19.89 -1.68
C MET A 115 -31.65 -19.56 -1.44
N ALA A 116 -31.23 -18.37 -1.86
CA ALA A 116 -29.95 -17.80 -1.52
C ALA A 116 -30.16 -16.53 -0.68
N VAL A 117 -29.63 -16.52 0.53
CA VAL A 117 -29.55 -15.33 1.38
C VAL A 117 -28.21 -14.68 1.13
N ILE A 118 -28.21 -13.46 0.61
CA ILE A 118 -27.01 -12.72 0.23
C ILE A 118 -26.87 -11.48 1.10
N PHE A 119 -25.71 -11.38 1.75
CA PHE A 119 -25.27 -10.19 2.45
C PHE A 119 -24.24 -9.47 1.60
N ALA A 120 -24.36 -8.16 1.45
CA ALA A 120 -23.38 -7.34 0.76
C ALA A 120 -22.69 -6.38 1.72
N ARG A 121 -21.46 -5.99 1.36
CA ARG A 121 -20.70 -4.93 2.00
C ARG A 121 -20.12 -4.01 0.94
N ASP A 122 -20.30 -2.72 1.11
CA ASP A 122 -19.58 -1.71 0.33
C ASP A 122 -18.11 -1.70 0.76
N VAL A 123 -17.21 -2.04 -0.16
CA VAL A 123 -15.77 -2.10 0.06
C VAL A 123 -15.01 -1.07 -0.77
N SER A 124 -15.73 -0.11 -1.36
CA SER A 124 -15.16 0.89 -2.27
C SER A 124 -14.06 1.72 -1.60
N VAL A 125 -14.32 2.20 -0.38
CA VAL A 125 -13.37 3.02 0.39
C VAL A 125 -12.14 2.22 0.77
N GLU A 126 -12.32 1.01 1.30
CA GLU A 126 -11.21 0.14 1.70
C GLU A 126 -10.32 -0.22 0.51
N GLN A 127 -10.93 -0.58 -0.62
CA GLN A 127 -10.21 -0.91 -1.84
C GLN A 127 -9.50 0.31 -2.42
N ALA A 128 -10.15 1.48 -2.47
CA ALA A 128 -9.54 2.72 -2.93
C ALA A 128 -8.33 3.12 -2.07
N MET A 129 -8.45 3.05 -0.75
CA MET A 129 -7.35 3.32 0.18
C MET A 129 -6.18 2.35 -0.04
N ARG A 130 -6.47 1.05 -0.17
CA ARG A 130 -5.46 0.03 -0.43
C ARG A 130 -4.75 0.28 -1.76
N LEU A 131 -5.50 0.59 -2.81
CA LEU A 131 -4.95 0.90 -4.14
C LEU A 131 -4.10 2.17 -4.11
N ALA A 132 -4.58 3.24 -3.47
CA ALA A 132 -3.83 4.48 -3.30
C ALA A 132 -2.51 4.25 -2.56
N LEU A 133 -2.51 3.41 -1.52
CA LEU A 133 -1.28 3.05 -0.80
C LEU A 133 -0.30 2.28 -1.69
N VAL A 134 -0.78 1.32 -2.49
CA VAL A 134 0.06 0.56 -3.42
C VAL A 134 0.63 1.49 -4.50
N GLN A 135 -0.22 2.30 -5.13
CA GLN A 135 0.18 3.25 -6.18
C GLN A 135 1.18 4.28 -5.65
N SER A 136 0.94 4.83 -4.47
CA SER A 136 1.86 5.77 -3.83
C SER A 136 3.21 5.12 -3.54
N ARG A 137 3.23 3.89 -3.01
CA ARG A 137 4.47 3.14 -2.79
C ARG A 137 5.23 2.85 -4.08
N ASP A 138 4.53 2.49 -5.15
CA ASP A 138 5.15 2.23 -6.44
C ASP A 138 5.68 3.51 -7.10
N LEU A 139 4.92 4.61 -7.05
CA LEU A 139 5.38 5.92 -7.48
C LEU A 139 6.65 6.34 -6.73
N TYR A 140 6.67 6.24 -5.39
CA TYR A 140 7.86 6.58 -4.61
C TYR A 140 9.04 5.67 -4.94
N ARG A 141 8.81 4.36 -5.16
CA ARG A 141 9.85 3.42 -5.58
C ARG A 141 10.43 3.80 -6.93
N ASP A 142 9.59 4.17 -7.88
CA ASP A 142 10.01 4.52 -9.24
C ASP A 142 10.71 5.87 -9.28
N LEU A 143 10.25 6.87 -8.51
CA LEU A 143 10.98 8.13 -8.32
C LEU A 143 12.36 7.90 -7.70
N ALA A 144 12.45 7.06 -6.66
CA ALA A 144 13.73 6.69 -6.05
C ALA A 144 14.65 5.93 -7.03
N ARG A 145 14.09 5.14 -7.95
CA ARG A 145 14.85 4.46 -9.00
C ARG A 145 15.31 5.40 -10.10
N CYS A 146 14.51 6.39 -10.49
CA CYS A 146 14.84 7.31 -11.58
C CYS A 146 15.89 8.36 -11.16
N SER A 147 16.02 8.66 -9.86
CA SER A 147 17.07 9.54 -9.37
C SER A 147 18.48 8.93 -9.56
N SER A 148 19.46 9.80 -9.84
CA SER A 148 20.90 9.50 -9.72
C SER A 148 21.34 9.42 -8.27
N ASP A 149 20.54 9.98 -7.38
CA ASP A 149 20.83 10.12 -5.96
C ASP A 149 20.39 8.84 -5.24
N PHE A 150 21.22 8.37 -4.31
CA PHE A 150 20.89 7.17 -3.56
C PHE A 150 20.18 7.52 -2.27
N SER A 151 19.07 6.85 -2.00
CA SER A 151 18.38 6.93 -0.72
C SER A 151 18.95 5.92 0.26
N TRP A 152 19.02 6.30 1.53
CA TRP A 152 19.56 5.46 2.60
C TRP A 152 18.81 5.66 3.91
N GLN A 153 18.93 4.68 4.81
CA GLN A 153 18.49 4.75 6.19
C GLN A 153 19.49 4.02 7.07
N THR A 154 19.79 4.59 8.22
CA THR A 154 20.59 4.00 9.29
C THR A 154 19.73 3.64 10.49
N ASP A 155 20.23 2.72 11.31
CA ASP A 155 19.70 2.43 12.63
C ASP A 155 20.27 3.37 13.71
N GLU A 156 19.97 3.07 14.97
CA GLU A 156 20.44 3.83 16.13
C GLU A 156 21.97 3.85 16.30
N ASN A 157 22.68 2.89 15.69
CA ASN A 157 24.13 2.77 15.74
C ASN A 157 24.82 3.38 14.50
N GLY A 158 24.06 4.01 13.60
CA GLY A 158 24.60 4.51 12.34
C GLY A 158 24.92 3.40 11.33
N VAL A 159 24.37 2.20 11.51
CA VAL A 159 24.52 1.09 10.56
C VAL A 159 23.44 1.18 9.50
N PHE A 160 23.78 1.05 8.22
CA PHE A 160 22.77 1.11 7.16
C PHE A 160 21.77 -0.04 7.29
N SER A 161 20.51 0.29 7.55
CA SER A 161 19.40 -0.65 7.56
C SER A 161 18.71 -0.74 6.20
N PHE A 162 18.85 0.28 5.36
CA PHE A 162 18.35 0.30 4.01
C PHE A 162 19.20 1.20 3.10
N VAL A 163 19.40 0.74 1.87
CA VAL A 163 19.95 1.52 0.75
C VAL A 163 19.14 1.20 -0.50
N SER A 164 18.91 2.23 -1.32
CA SER A 164 18.19 2.11 -2.58
C SER A 164 18.78 1.03 -3.49
N ALA A 165 17.94 0.36 -4.29
CA ALA A 165 18.30 -0.87 -5.01
C ALA A 165 19.49 -0.72 -6.00
N LYS A 166 19.71 0.50 -6.53
CA LYS A 166 20.85 0.81 -7.40
C LYS A 166 22.20 0.74 -6.68
N GLY A 167 22.22 0.75 -5.35
CA GLY A 167 23.43 0.93 -4.57
C GLY A 167 23.91 2.37 -4.58
N ALA A 168 25.17 2.58 -4.25
CA ALA A 168 25.76 3.91 -4.12
C ALA A 168 27.29 3.85 -4.21
N LEU A 169 27.92 4.86 -4.83
CA LEU A 169 29.39 5.05 -4.78
C LEU A 169 30.21 3.82 -5.21
N GLY A 170 29.68 3.05 -6.17
CA GLY A 170 30.28 1.79 -6.63
C GLY A 170 29.95 0.56 -5.79
N TYR A 171 29.32 0.72 -4.62
CA TYR A 171 28.81 -0.39 -3.82
C TYR A 171 27.42 -0.83 -4.27
N SER A 172 27.17 -2.14 -4.23
CA SER A 172 25.80 -2.66 -4.30
C SER A 172 25.02 -2.37 -3.01
N ALA A 173 23.69 -2.28 -3.10
CA ALA A 173 22.84 -2.12 -1.91
C ALA A 173 23.07 -3.21 -0.86
N LYS A 174 23.32 -4.45 -1.30
CA LYS A 174 23.63 -5.58 -0.43
C LYS A 174 24.94 -5.41 0.33
N ALA A 175 25.94 -4.78 -0.28
CA ALA A 175 27.23 -4.53 0.36
C ALA A 175 27.18 -3.38 1.38
N LEU A 176 26.24 -2.44 1.21
CA LEU A 176 26.07 -1.32 2.14
C LEU A 176 25.15 -1.65 3.31
N ASN A 177 24.07 -2.41 3.09
CA ASN A 177 23.19 -2.82 4.18
C ASN A 177 23.96 -3.65 5.22
N GLY A 178 23.90 -3.23 6.49
CA GLY A 178 24.66 -3.81 7.60
C GLY A 178 26.05 -3.20 7.81
N LYS A 179 26.53 -2.33 6.90
CA LYS A 179 27.81 -1.64 7.03
C LYS A 179 27.66 -0.38 7.89
N SER A 180 28.69 -0.02 8.66
CA SER A 180 28.68 1.23 9.43
C SER A 180 28.84 2.42 8.49
N SER A 181 28.03 3.47 8.68
CA SER A 181 28.12 4.67 7.84
C SER A 181 29.44 5.41 7.97
N ILE A 182 30.12 5.30 9.12
CA ILE A 182 31.38 6.00 9.36
C ILE A 182 32.52 5.44 8.51
N GLU A 183 32.44 4.18 8.09
CA GLU A 183 33.40 3.56 7.18
C GLU A 183 33.37 4.18 5.77
N LEU A 184 32.26 4.85 5.41
CA LEU A 184 32.17 5.58 4.15
C LEU A 184 32.70 7.00 4.26
N ILE A 185 32.79 7.58 5.46
CA ILE A 185 33.19 8.98 5.61
C ILE A 185 34.72 9.07 5.44
N ASP A 186 35.17 9.90 4.50
CA ASP A 186 36.58 10.25 4.43
C ASP A 186 36.88 11.26 5.56
N LEU A 187 37.54 10.78 6.61
CA LEU A 187 37.86 11.58 7.79
C LEU A 187 39.02 12.57 7.57
N GLY A 188 39.73 12.51 6.42
CA GLY A 188 40.66 13.52 5.89
C GLY A 188 41.34 14.50 6.87
N GLU A 189 41.41 15.78 6.49
CA GLU A 189 41.98 16.89 7.27
C GLU A 189 40.95 17.55 8.23
N GLY A 190 39.93 16.82 8.67
CA GLY A 190 38.95 17.35 9.62
C GLY A 190 37.65 16.56 9.68
N LEU A 191 37.08 16.48 10.88
CA LEU A 191 35.74 15.90 11.08
C LEU A 191 34.69 16.77 10.36
N PRO A 192 33.69 16.17 9.71
CA PRO A 192 32.58 16.91 9.12
C PRO A 192 31.87 17.78 10.17
N THR A 193 31.44 18.98 9.78
CA THR A 193 30.67 19.89 10.64
C THR A 193 29.37 19.28 11.14
N ALA A 194 28.81 18.33 10.38
CA ALA A 194 27.62 17.57 10.76
C ALA A 194 27.73 16.11 10.28
N MET A 195 27.18 15.19 11.06
CA MET A 195 27.17 13.75 10.77
C MET A 195 25.76 13.31 10.33
N PRO A 196 25.46 13.32 9.02
CA PRO A 196 24.09 13.15 8.53
C PRO A 196 23.51 11.77 8.84
N PHE A 197 24.35 10.74 8.86
CA PHE A 197 23.94 9.35 9.10
C PHE A 197 23.50 9.04 10.53
N VAL A 198 23.72 9.97 11.48
CA VAL A 198 23.28 9.85 12.87
C VAL A 198 22.59 11.12 13.35
N THR A 199 22.06 11.92 12.42
CA THR A 199 21.46 13.21 12.77
C THR A 199 20.21 13.06 13.62
N ARG A 200 20.04 13.97 14.58
CA ARG A 200 18.83 14.15 15.39
C ARG A 200 17.97 15.33 14.93
N GLU A 201 18.50 16.13 14.02
CA GLU A 201 17.83 17.31 13.45
C GLU A 201 17.83 17.24 11.91
N PRO A 202 16.86 17.89 11.25
CA PRO A 202 16.90 18.01 9.79
C PRO A 202 18.19 18.66 9.31
N ILE A 203 18.81 18.05 8.30
CA ILE A 203 19.97 18.58 7.60
C ILE A 203 19.58 18.74 6.15
N ASP A 204 19.87 19.92 5.61
CA ASP A 204 19.61 20.26 4.22
C ASP A 204 20.92 20.51 3.47
N GLU A 205 21.13 19.74 2.41
CA GLU A 205 22.20 19.87 1.41
C GLU A 205 23.61 20.19 1.96
N ILE A 206 24.13 19.36 2.87
CA ILE A 206 25.53 19.52 3.32
C ILE A 206 26.52 18.81 2.39
N PRO A 207 27.66 19.43 2.06
CA PRO A 207 28.72 18.75 1.32
C PRO A 207 29.46 17.76 2.23
N LEU A 208 29.68 16.55 1.74
CA LEU A 208 30.45 15.51 2.42
C LEU A 208 31.31 14.73 1.43
N ILE A 209 32.53 14.38 1.83
CA ILE A 209 33.39 13.49 1.05
C ILE A 209 33.22 12.07 1.58
N LEU A 210 32.85 11.17 0.68
CA LEU A 210 32.69 9.75 0.97
C LEU A 210 33.72 8.91 0.21
N THR A 211 34.01 7.72 0.70
CA THR A 211 34.94 6.77 0.10
C THR A 211 34.15 5.73 -0.71
N GLY A 212 34.44 5.63 -2.01
CA GLY A 212 33.83 4.67 -2.91
C GLY A 212 34.29 3.22 -2.69
N ALA A 213 33.67 2.28 -3.40
CA ALA A 213 34.05 0.86 -3.35
C ALA A 213 35.43 0.56 -3.94
N ASP A 214 35.88 1.45 -4.83
CA ASP A 214 37.20 1.49 -5.44
C ASP A 214 38.25 2.17 -4.54
N GLY A 215 37.85 2.72 -3.39
CA GLY A 215 38.70 3.51 -2.50
C GLY A 215 38.86 4.97 -2.94
N GLU A 216 38.24 5.38 -4.04
CA GLU A 216 38.32 6.75 -4.55
C GLU A 216 37.40 7.70 -3.79
N ARG A 217 37.80 8.98 -3.75
CA ARG A 217 37.01 10.04 -3.12
C ARG A 217 35.79 10.40 -3.97
N ARG A 218 34.63 10.47 -3.31
CA ARG A 218 33.35 10.85 -3.90
C ARG A 218 32.82 12.11 -3.24
N TYR A 219 32.58 13.15 -4.03
CA TYR A 219 32.02 14.40 -3.55
C TYR A 219 30.51 14.29 -3.54
N CYS A 220 29.92 14.39 -2.36
CA CYS A 220 28.50 14.18 -2.16
C CYS A 220 27.82 15.42 -1.55
N VAL A 221 26.54 15.59 -1.87
CA VAL A 221 25.63 16.50 -1.15
C VAL A 221 24.56 15.65 -0.48
N ILE A 222 24.36 15.85 0.82
CA ILE A 222 23.50 15.00 1.65
C ILE A 222 22.43 15.83 2.32
N SER A 223 21.18 15.41 2.16
CA SER A 223 20.05 15.86 2.98
C SER A 223 19.57 14.70 3.83
N ALA A 224 19.34 14.94 5.12
CA ALA A 224 19.01 13.91 6.09
C ALA A 224 17.92 14.38 7.06
N LEU A 225 17.05 13.45 7.44
CA LEU A 225 16.03 13.64 8.45
C LEU A 225 16.22 12.59 9.55
N PRO A 226 16.03 12.97 10.83
CA PRO A 226 15.97 12.00 11.91
C PRO A 226 14.75 11.09 11.74
N ASN A 227 14.91 9.82 12.08
CA ASN A 227 13.82 8.84 12.07
C ASN A 227 13.37 8.60 13.51
N PHE A 228 12.09 8.84 13.80
CA PHE A 228 11.53 8.63 15.14
C PHE A 228 10.45 7.54 15.11
N SER A 229 10.39 6.73 16.17
CA SER A 229 9.29 5.82 16.46
C SER A 229 7.99 6.59 16.72
N ARG A 230 6.86 5.88 16.71
CA ARG A 230 5.55 6.43 17.14
C ARG A 230 5.59 6.95 18.58
N ASP A 231 6.44 6.37 19.42
CA ASP A 231 6.61 6.76 20.82
C ASP A 231 7.59 7.94 21.01
N GLY A 232 8.10 8.51 19.91
CA GLY A 232 9.03 9.64 19.94
C GLY A 232 10.51 9.27 20.15
N GLU A 233 10.83 7.99 20.29
CA GLU A 233 12.23 7.53 20.39
C GLU A 233 12.96 7.64 19.04
N TRP A 234 14.20 8.14 19.06
CA TRP A 234 15.04 8.21 17.87
C TRP A 234 15.52 6.81 17.45
N ARG A 235 15.34 6.47 16.16
CA ARG A 235 15.59 5.14 15.56
C ARG A 235 16.58 5.19 14.39
N GLY A 236 17.50 6.15 14.41
CA GLY A 236 18.46 6.39 13.34
C GLY A 236 18.10 7.60 12.45
N ALA A 237 18.71 7.66 11.26
CA ALA A 237 18.48 8.73 10.30
C ALA A 237 18.14 8.16 8.92
N ARG A 238 17.51 8.97 8.07
CA ARG A 238 17.24 8.64 6.67
C ARG A 238 17.50 9.83 5.79
N GLY A 239 17.91 9.59 4.56
CA GLY A 239 18.27 10.70 3.68
C GLY A 239 18.47 10.29 2.24
N VAL A 240 18.88 11.29 1.48
CA VAL A 240 19.33 11.16 0.10
C VAL A 240 20.75 11.68 0.01
N CYS A 241 21.54 11.03 -0.84
CA CYS A 241 22.91 11.43 -1.10
C CYS A 241 23.10 11.53 -2.61
N LYS A 242 23.48 12.72 -3.05
CA LYS A 242 23.72 13.06 -4.44
C LYS A 242 25.21 13.03 -4.71
N ASP A 243 25.65 12.14 -5.60
CA ASP A 243 27.03 12.12 -6.07
C ASP A 243 27.24 13.25 -7.09
N ILE A 244 28.02 14.26 -6.69
CA ILE A 244 28.39 15.40 -7.54
C ILE A 244 29.84 15.30 -8.01
N THR A 245 30.50 14.15 -7.90
CA THR A 245 31.93 13.97 -8.20
C THR A 245 32.27 14.44 -9.61
N GLU A 246 31.53 14.00 -10.63
CA GLU A 246 31.79 14.39 -12.02
C GLU A 246 31.65 15.91 -12.22
N SER A 247 30.56 16.49 -11.73
CA SER A 247 30.30 17.93 -11.80
C SER A 247 31.37 18.73 -11.06
N HIS A 248 31.74 18.28 -9.86
CA HIS A 248 32.77 18.91 -9.04
C HIS A 248 34.14 18.87 -9.74
N LEU A 249 34.55 17.72 -10.27
CA LEU A 249 35.84 17.58 -10.95
C LEU A 249 35.90 18.43 -12.22
N ARG A 250 34.81 18.46 -13.00
CA ARG A 250 34.69 19.31 -14.19
C ARG A 250 34.81 20.79 -13.82
N GLN A 251 34.13 21.23 -12.78
CA GLN A 251 34.20 22.62 -12.33
C GLN A 251 35.61 22.99 -11.88
N ARG A 252 36.29 22.13 -11.10
CA ARG A 252 37.68 22.36 -10.68
C ARG A 252 38.65 22.42 -11.86
N ALA A 253 38.45 21.60 -12.89
CA ALA A 253 39.28 21.65 -14.09
C ALA A 253 39.14 23.00 -14.82
N LEU A 254 37.90 23.50 -14.97
CA LEU A 254 37.63 24.81 -15.57
C LEU A 254 38.24 25.95 -14.76
N ASP A 255 38.08 25.93 -13.43
CA ASP A 255 38.65 26.96 -12.55
C ASP A 255 40.18 26.97 -12.61
N ARG A 256 40.81 25.81 -12.74
CA ARG A 256 42.27 25.70 -12.89
C ARG A 256 42.76 26.29 -14.22
N LEU A 257 42.02 26.07 -15.31
CA LEU A 257 42.34 26.65 -16.62
C LEU A 257 42.22 28.17 -16.58
N ARG A 258 41.12 28.71 -16.04
CA ARG A 258 40.91 30.16 -15.90
C ARG A 258 42.01 30.83 -15.09
N ARG A 259 42.34 30.29 -13.91
CA ARG A 259 43.43 30.82 -13.08
C ARG A 259 44.76 30.85 -13.82
N ARG A 260 45.03 29.86 -14.68
CA ARG A 260 46.24 29.81 -15.49
C ARG A 260 46.23 30.88 -16.59
N GLU A 261 45.09 31.07 -17.27
CA GLU A 261 44.93 32.13 -18.27
C GLU A 261 45.09 33.52 -17.66
N ASP A 262 44.48 33.77 -16.50
CA ASP A 262 44.59 35.03 -15.77
C ASP A 262 46.04 35.31 -15.34
N GLN A 263 46.76 34.30 -14.88
CA GLN A 263 48.19 34.42 -14.55
C GLN A 263 49.05 34.72 -15.77
N ILE A 264 48.81 34.08 -16.92
CA ILE A 264 49.54 34.37 -18.16
C ILE A 264 49.26 35.80 -18.61
N ARG A 265 48.00 36.23 -18.59
CA ARG A 265 47.60 37.57 -18.99
C ARG A 265 48.23 38.65 -18.11
N ALA A 266 48.24 38.44 -16.79
CA ALA A 266 48.87 39.36 -15.84
C ALA A 266 50.39 39.51 -16.05
N VAL A 267 51.07 38.47 -16.52
CA VAL A 267 52.51 38.54 -16.85
C VAL A 267 52.74 39.29 -18.17
N VAL A 268 51.89 39.08 -19.18
CA VAL A 268 52.00 39.77 -20.48
C VAL A 268 51.70 41.27 -20.35
N ASP A 269 50.72 41.66 -19.52
CA ASP A 269 50.38 43.06 -19.29
C ASP A 269 51.42 43.81 -18.42
N ALA A 270 52.34 43.08 -17.78
CA ALA A 270 53.39 43.62 -16.91
C ALA A 270 54.78 43.75 -17.58
N THR A 271 54.90 43.37 -18.85
CA THR A 271 56.12 43.49 -19.68
C THR A 271 55.92 44.49 -20.82
#